data_AF-A0A2N5GLP1-F1
#
_entry.id   AF-A0A2N5GLP1-F1
#
_cell.length_a   1.000
_cell.length_b   1.000
_cell.length_c   1.000
_cell.angle_alpha   90.00
_cell.angle_beta   90.00
_cell.angle_gamma   90.00
#
_symmetry.space_group_name_H-M   'P 1'
#
loop_
_entity.id
_entity.type
_entity.pdbx_description
1 polymer ?
#
loop_
_entity_poly.entity_id
_entity_poly.type
_entity_poly.pdbx_seq_one_letter_code
_entity_poly.pdbx_strand_id
1 'polypeptide(L)'
;MSYLIILDTNIIFNDFFFKSSDMKKLLKYTRHEPVDLSITNFNYHEILKKYRDEIRPLVKKVKSTKSDLIKLEASEIIDFENLKADKIAAKYKNFLDKTIEENDIKIIDFPTSNDITEKISFKYFNNKKPFDENKVSFQDAIIWESIVEYCNENEPDNIAFISNNHKDFANKDQNRIHEDLAEDVQNLSYYNSLSAFLESEEDNLRDYFIDNFEYDEQLLKDELTLFFERNDYLPTTVDDMLMNSEFEGEFFSGWGSDGYIENYSINLNEVSLDIEENAMLVSFDIEINVSFSIETVDPTYEKGDPGDGMISESSSTNILIQSNITYLLEDKEFIDYVELESDYI
;
A
#
# COMPACT_ATOMS: atom_id res chain seq x y z
N MET A 1 24.72 19.04 8.20
CA MET A 1 23.61 18.89 9.15
C MET A 1 23.12 17.46 9.02
N SER A 2 22.85 16.77 10.11
CA SER A 2 22.30 15.40 10.07
C SER A 2 20.78 15.48 9.96
N TYR A 3 20.21 14.86 8.93
CA TYR A 3 18.77 14.76 8.75
C TYR A 3 18.36 13.30 8.80
N LEU A 4 17.42 12.96 9.70
CA LEU A 4 16.92 11.62 9.90
C LEU A 4 15.46 11.52 9.45
N ILE A 5 15.16 10.60 8.54
CA ILE A 5 13.80 10.23 8.15
C ILE A 5 13.48 8.87 8.76
N ILE A 6 12.35 8.77 9.45
CA ILE A 6 11.89 7.53 10.07
C ILE A 6 10.54 7.15 9.47
N LEU A 7 10.46 5.96 8.89
CA LEU A 7 9.22 5.41 8.34
C LEU A 7 8.54 4.48 9.35
N ASP A 8 7.23 4.68 9.51
CA ASP A 8 6.36 3.71 10.17
C ASP A 8 5.97 2.56 9.22
N THR A 9 5.59 1.42 9.79
CA THR A 9 5.22 0.20 9.04
C THR A 9 4.13 0.46 8.02
N ASN A 10 3.16 1.31 8.32
CA ASN A 10 2.01 1.54 7.43
C ASN A 10 2.41 2.22 6.12
N ILE A 11 3.51 2.98 6.09
CA ILE A 11 4.03 3.58 4.86
C ILE A 11 4.52 2.48 3.91
N ILE A 12 5.20 1.45 4.44
CA ILE A 12 5.75 0.33 3.66
C ILE A 12 4.67 -0.72 3.37
N PHE A 13 3.69 -0.90 4.25
CA PHE A 13 2.62 -1.88 4.07
C PHE A 13 1.82 -1.64 2.79
N ASN A 14 1.57 -0.38 2.44
CA ASN A 14 0.85 -0.01 1.23
C ASN A 14 1.67 -0.23 -0.06
N ASP A 15 2.99 -0.43 0.07
CA ASP A 15 3.90 -0.63 -1.05
C ASP A 15 5.07 -1.55 -0.65
N PHE A 16 4.74 -2.83 -0.42
CA PHE A 16 5.73 -3.83 0.04
C PHE A 16 6.98 -3.91 -0.84
N PHE A 17 6.87 -3.54 -2.13
CA PHE A 17 7.95 -3.66 -3.10
C PHE A 17 8.62 -2.33 -3.45
N PHE A 18 8.29 -1.23 -2.75
CA PHE A 18 8.90 0.09 -2.93
C PHE A 18 8.81 0.60 -4.38
N LYS A 19 7.65 0.38 -5.01
CA LYS A 19 7.39 0.64 -6.43
C LYS A 19 6.62 1.92 -6.70
N SER A 20 5.91 2.45 -5.70
CA SER A 20 5.17 3.71 -5.81
C SER A 20 6.10 4.86 -6.19
N SER A 21 5.55 5.84 -6.90
CA SER A 21 6.27 7.04 -7.34
C SER A 21 6.93 7.74 -6.14
N ASP A 22 6.17 7.93 -5.07
CA ASP A 22 6.63 8.58 -3.86
C ASP A 22 7.77 7.81 -3.18
N MET A 23 7.68 6.49 -3.08
CA MET A 23 8.75 5.69 -2.48
C MET A 23 10.02 5.75 -3.32
N LYS A 24 9.92 5.71 -4.65
CA LYS A 24 11.06 5.88 -5.56
C LYS A 24 11.71 7.27 -5.39
N LYS A 25 10.90 8.33 -5.30
CA LYS A 25 11.38 9.70 -5.03
C LYS A 25 12.12 9.77 -3.68
N LEU A 26 11.57 9.18 -2.63
CA LEU A 26 12.21 9.12 -1.31
C LEU A 26 13.56 8.41 -1.34
N LEU A 27 13.61 7.19 -1.89
CA LEU A 27 14.85 6.41 -1.94
C LEU A 27 15.94 7.13 -2.73
N LYS A 28 15.55 7.84 -3.79
CA LYS A 28 16.49 8.65 -4.57
C LYS A 28 16.98 9.87 -3.80
N TYR A 29 16.07 10.59 -3.15
CA TYR A 29 16.42 11.73 -2.29
C TYR A 29 17.46 11.34 -1.24
N THR A 30 17.24 10.23 -0.54
CA THR A 30 18.14 9.76 0.54
C THR A 30 19.47 9.23 0.04
N ARG A 31 19.59 8.90 -1.26
CA ARG A 31 20.86 8.47 -1.86
C ARG A 31 21.79 9.61 -2.20
N HIS A 32 21.26 10.81 -2.44
CA HIS A 32 22.03 11.95 -2.91
C HIS A 32 22.27 13.01 -1.84
N GLU A 33 21.35 13.14 -0.90
CA GLU A 33 21.48 14.05 0.23
C GLU A 33 22.06 13.34 1.45
N PRO A 34 22.72 14.07 2.38
CA PRO A 34 23.23 13.51 3.64
C PRO A 34 22.07 13.25 4.62
N VAL A 35 21.14 12.39 4.21
CA VAL A 35 19.87 12.08 4.88
C VAL A 35 19.83 10.60 5.19
N ASP A 36 19.64 10.29 6.47
CA ASP A 36 19.52 8.92 6.95
C ASP A 36 18.07 8.46 6.84
N LEU A 37 17.79 7.47 5.99
CA LEU A 37 16.49 6.77 6.00
C LEU A 37 16.52 5.65 7.02
N SER A 38 15.51 5.58 7.88
CA SER A 38 15.46 4.60 8.97
C SER A 38 14.09 3.96 9.14
N ILE A 39 14.10 2.71 9.62
CA ILE A 39 12.95 2.01 10.19
C ILE A 39 13.37 1.43 11.55
N THR A 40 12.42 1.23 12.47
CA THR A 40 12.77 0.48 13.69
C THR A 40 12.82 -1.02 13.43
N ASN A 41 13.55 -1.76 14.26
CA ASN A 41 13.57 -3.22 14.21
C ASN A 41 12.19 -3.82 14.50
N PHE A 42 11.36 -3.10 15.27
CA PHE A 42 9.95 -3.45 15.44
C PHE A 42 9.20 -3.33 14.10
N ASN A 43 9.35 -2.21 13.38
CA ASN A 43 8.74 -2.02 12.06
C ASN A 43 9.20 -3.12 11.09
N TYR A 44 10.49 -3.44 11.04
CA TYR A 44 11.02 -4.52 10.19
C TYR A 44 10.29 -5.85 10.42
N HIS A 45 10.14 -6.28 11.68
CA HIS A 45 9.43 -7.51 12.00
C HIS A 45 7.92 -7.42 11.74
N GLU A 46 7.33 -6.25 11.91
CA GLU A 46 5.92 -6.02 11.62
C GLU A 46 5.63 -6.12 10.11
N ILE A 47 6.48 -5.53 9.26
CA ILE A 47 6.39 -5.61 7.79
C ILE A 47 6.40 -7.07 7.34
N LEU A 48 7.37 -7.86 7.83
CA LEU A 48 7.48 -9.29 7.50
C LEU A 48 6.25 -10.08 7.94
N LYS A 49 5.71 -9.77 9.13
CA LYS A 49 4.50 -10.41 9.64
C LYS A 49 3.29 -10.04 8.79
N LYS A 50 3.07 -8.76 8.51
CA LYS A 50 1.94 -8.27 7.70
C LYS A 50 1.96 -8.92 6.31
N TYR A 51 3.10 -8.92 5.62
CA TYR A 51 3.22 -9.59 4.32
C TYR A 51 2.87 -11.09 4.39
N ARG A 52 3.34 -11.78 5.42
CA ARG A 52 3.01 -13.20 5.63
C ARG A 52 1.51 -13.40 5.87
N ASP A 53 0.90 -12.51 6.65
CA ASP A 53 -0.52 -12.57 7.01
C ASP A 53 -1.42 -12.28 5.78
N GLU A 54 -0.98 -11.46 4.81
CA GLU A 54 -1.65 -11.25 3.51
C GLU A 54 -1.53 -12.46 2.57
N ILE A 55 -0.34 -13.06 2.46
CA ILE A 55 -0.11 -14.20 1.54
C ILE A 55 -0.76 -15.50 2.04
N ARG A 56 -0.84 -15.70 3.35
CA ARG A 56 -1.34 -16.94 3.96
C ARG A 56 -2.79 -17.30 3.55
N PRO A 57 -3.80 -16.40 3.63
CA PRO A 57 -5.15 -16.69 3.20
C PRO A 57 -5.21 -16.97 1.69
N LEU A 58 -4.47 -16.24 0.86
CA LEU A 58 -4.41 -16.46 -0.59
C LEU A 58 -3.89 -17.86 -0.94
N VAL A 59 -2.77 -18.27 -0.34
CA VAL A 59 -2.23 -19.64 -0.51
C VAL A 59 -3.21 -20.70 -0.01
N LYS A 60 -3.97 -20.41 1.06
CA LYS A 60 -5.00 -21.33 1.58
C LYS A 60 -6.16 -21.46 0.59
N LYS A 61 -6.65 -20.35 0.02
CA LYS A 61 -7.72 -20.32 -1.00
C LYS A 61 -7.34 -21.17 -2.21
N VAL A 62 -6.12 -20.98 -2.73
CA VAL A 62 -5.60 -21.77 -3.85
C VAL A 62 -5.53 -23.27 -3.52
N LYS A 63 -5.11 -23.63 -2.30
CA LYS A 63 -5.05 -25.04 -1.87
C LYS A 63 -6.43 -25.67 -1.67
N SER A 64 -7.41 -24.93 -1.17
CA SER A 64 -8.79 -25.43 -1.09
C SER A 64 -9.35 -25.66 -2.50
N THR A 65 -9.18 -24.71 -3.40
CA THR A 65 -9.63 -24.84 -4.80
C THR A 65 -9.01 -26.07 -5.48
N LYS A 66 -7.71 -26.33 -5.26
CA LYS A 66 -7.06 -27.56 -5.73
C LYS A 66 -7.77 -28.82 -5.23
N SER A 67 -8.10 -28.88 -3.94
CA SER A 67 -8.78 -30.04 -3.35
C SER A 67 -10.13 -30.28 -4.02
N ASP A 68 -10.87 -29.21 -4.30
CA ASP A 68 -12.18 -29.29 -4.95
C ASP A 68 -12.06 -29.70 -6.43
N LEU A 69 -11.07 -29.17 -7.16
CA LEU A 69 -10.76 -29.62 -8.52
C LEU A 69 -10.37 -31.10 -8.59
N ILE A 70 -9.61 -31.61 -7.62
CA ILE A 70 -9.27 -33.04 -7.52
C ILE A 70 -10.53 -33.89 -7.31
N LYS A 71 -11.46 -33.46 -6.45
CA LYS A 71 -12.73 -34.18 -6.24
C LYS A 71 -13.59 -34.24 -7.52
N LEU A 72 -13.45 -33.24 -8.38
CA LEU A 72 -14.15 -33.14 -9.66
C LEU A 72 -13.38 -33.78 -10.82
N GLU A 73 -12.28 -34.50 -10.56
CA GLU A 73 -11.41 -35.11 -11.57
C GLU A 73 -10.82 -34.11 -12.60
N ALA A 74 -10.77 -32.81 -12.24
CA ALA A 74 -10.30 -31.71 -13.09
C ALA A 74 -8.86 -31.25 -12.76
N SER A 75 -8.06 -32.09 -12.10
CA SER A 75 -6.81 -31.69 -11.44
C SER A 75 -5.58 -31.53 -12.34
N GLU A 76 -5.69 -31.71 -13.65
CA GLU A 76 -4.52 -31.84 -14.55
C GLU A 76 -3.82 -30.52 -14.92
N ILE A 77 -4.26 -29.37 -14.42
CA ILE A 77 -3.89 -28.08 -15.04
C ILE A 77 -2.82 -27.28 -14.25
N ILE A 78 -2.59 -27.53 -12.95
CA ILE A 78 -1.76 -26.62 -12.13
C ILE A 78 -0.80 -27.35 -11.17
N ASP A 79 0.50 -27.06 -11.27
CA ASP A 79 1.53 -27.48 -10.31
C ASP A 79 1.53 -26.58 -9.07
N PHE A 80 1.25 -27.19 -7.91
CA PHE A 80 1.17 -26.51 -6.62
C PHE A 80 2.25 -26.94 -5.62
N GLU A 81 3.21 -27.79 -6.01
CA GLU A 81 4.18 -28.37 -5.06
C GLU A 81 5.04 -27.31 -4.35
N ASN A 82 5.17 -26.13 -4.97
CA ASN A 82 5.95 -25.02 -4.46
C ASN A 82 5.15 -23.90 -3.78
N LEU A 83 3.81 -23.99 -3.75
CA LEU A 83 2.96 -22.94 -3.16
C LEU A 83 2.87 -23.09 -1.63
N LYS A 84 3.89 -22.59 -0.92
CA LYS A 84 3.92 -22.49 0.54
C LYS A 84 4.09 -21.03 0.94
N ALA A 85 3.16 -20.51 1.76
CA ALA A 85 3.22 -19.14 2.26
C ALA A 85 4.57 -18.81 2.89
N ASP A 86 5.14 -19.73 3.69
CA ASP A 86 6.45 -19.53 4.31
C ASP A 86 7.61 -19.42 3.29
N LYS A 87 7.54 -20.12 2.14
CA LYS A 87 8.55 -19.98 1.07
C LYS A 87 8.42 -18.62 0.39
N ILE A 88 7.20 -18.15 0.15
CA ILE A 88 6.92 -16.84 -0.47
C ILE A 88 7.36 -15.71 0.47
N ALA A 89 6.99 -15.80 1.76
CA ALA A 89 7.43 -14.86 2.79
C ALA A 89 8.96 -14.85 2.96
N ALA A 90 9.64 -16.00 2.84
CA ALA A 90 11.10 -16.03 2.87
C ALA A 90 11.74 -15.34 1.65
N LYS A 91 11.16 -15.48 0.45
CA LYS A 91 11.60 -14.72 -0.72
C LYS A 91 11.43 -13.21 -0.51
N TYR A 92 10.30 -12.80 0.05
CA TYR A 92 10.05 -11.41 0.39
C TYR A 92 11.02 -10.87 1.44
N LYS A 93 11.34 -11.65 2.49
CA LYS A 93 12.38 -11.28 3.45
C LYS A 93 13.72 -11.00 2.75
N ASN A 94 14.16 -11.88 1.86
CA ASN A 94 15.41 -11.67 1.11
C ASN A 94 15.35 -10.42 0.23
N PHE A 95 14.20 -10.13 -0.37
CA PHE A 95 13.98 -8.88 -1.10
C PHE A 95 14.11 -7.67 -0.17
N LEU A 96 13.40 -7.65 0.95
CA LEU A 96 13.44 -6.55 1.92
C LEU A 96 14.84 -6.32 2.48
N ASP A 97 15.54 -7.39 2.89
CA ASP A 97 16.92 -7.31 3.39
C ASP A 97 17.85 -6.70 2.32
N LYS A 98 17.68 -7.10 1.06
CA LYS A 98 18.45 -6.58 -0.07
C LYS A 98 18.13 -5.10 -0.33
N THR A 99 16.85 -4.72 -0.31
CA THR A 99 16.42 -3.32 -0.48
C THR A 99 16.98 -2.43 0.62
N ILE A 100 16.98 -2.90 1.86
CA ILE A 100 17.57 -2.19 3.01
C ILE A 100 19.07 -1.98 2.78
N GLU A 101 19.80 -3.02 2.37
CA GLU A 101 21.24 -2.94 2.10
C GLU A 101 21.57 -2.01 0.91
N GLU A 102 20.85 -2.13 -0.21
CA GLU A 102 21.10 -1.35 -1.43
C GLU A 102 20.80 0.15 -1.26
N ASN A 103 19.91 0.51 -0.34
CA ASN A 103 19.51 1.90 -0.08
C ASN A 103 20.06 2.45 1.25
N ASP A 104 20.98 1.73 1.91
CA ASP A 104 21.58 2.10 3.21
C ASP A 104 20.53 2.48 4.28
N ILE A 105 19.40 1.76 4.31
CA ILE A 105 18.32 2.01 5.26
C ILE A 105 18.78 1.54 6.64
N LYS A 106 18.83 2.45 7.60
CA LYS A 106 19.23 2.13 8.98
C LYS A 106 18.10 1.43 9.72
N ILE A 107 18.44 0.35 10.43
CA ILE A 107 17.52 -0.32 11.35
C ILE A 107 17.81 0.18 12.76
N ILE A 108 16.90 0.98 13.32
CA ILE A 108 16.96 1.42 14.71
C ILE A 108 16.62 0.24 15.62
N ASP A 109 17.54 -0.15 16.49
CA ASP A 109 17.36 -1.28 17.39
C ASP A 109 16.23 -1.06 18.41
N PHE A 110 15.84 -2.14 19.09
CA PHE A 110 14.90 -2.07 20.21
C PHE A 110 15.45 -1.16 21.33
N PRO A 111 14.59 -0.48 22.11
CA PRO A 111 15.08 0.33 23.21
C PRO A 111 15.79 -0.56 24.24
N THR A 112 16.96 -0.14 24.68
CA THR A 112 17.82 -0.89 25.60
C THR A 112 17.93 -0.23 26.97
N SER A 113 17.33 0.96 27.15
CA SER A 113 17.38 1.68 28.41
C SER A 113 16.83 0.83 29.57
N ASN A 114 17.57 0.81 30.69
CA ASN A 114 17.20 -0.03 31.85
C ASN A 114 15.83 0.34 32.46
N ASP A 115 15.37 1.57 32.22
CA ASP A 115 14.11 2.13 32.71
C ASP A 115 12.96 2.04 31.67
N ILE A 116 13.18 1.39 30.52
CA ILE A 116 12.19 1.36 29.42
C ILE A 116 10.83 0.83 29.85
N THR A 117 10.81 -0.24 30.64
CA THR A 117 9.56 -0.86 31.11
C THR A 117 8.82 0.09 32.06
N GLU A 118 9.56 0.82 32.89
CA GLU A 118 9.01 1.80 33.82
C GLU A 118 8.44 3.01 33.06
N LYS A 119 9.18 3.54 32.08
CA LYS A 119 8.73 4.63 31.19
C LYS A 119 7.44 4.30 30.45
N ILE A 120 7.41 3.16 29.75
CA ILE A 120 6.23 2.71 29.00
C ILE A 120 5.05 2.50 29.96
N SER A 121 5.28 1.90 31.13
CA SER A 121 4.24 1.69 32.14
C SER A 121 3.66 3.01 32.65
N PHE A 122 4.50 4.01 32.90
CA PHE A 122 4.02 5.33 33.32
C PHE A 122 3.23 6.03 32.22
N LYS A 123 3.62 5.94 30.95
CA LYS A 123 2.82 6.46 29.84
C LYS A 123 1.45 5.77 29.78
N TYR A 124 1.43 4.45 29.93
CA TYR A 124 0.20 3.65 29.98
C TYR A 124 -0.75 4.05 31.12
N PHE A 125 -0.26 4.09 32.37
CA PHE A 125 -1.12 4.40 33.53
C PHE A 125 -1.62 5.85 33.56
N ASN A 126 -0.93 6.75 32.86
CA ASN A 126 -1.32 8.16 32.78
C ASN A 126 -2.08 8.50 31.48
N ASN A 127 -2.45 7.50 30.65
CA ASN A 127 -3.12 7.69 29.36
C ASN A 127 -2.39 8.70 28.45
N LYS A 128 -1.05 8.67 28.45
CA LYS A 128 -0.22 9.49 27.57
C LYS A 128 0.05 8.76 26.26
N LYS A 129 0.07 9.50 25.16
CA LYS A 129 0.38 8.90 23.84
C LYS A 129 1.72 8.14 23.86
N PRO A 130 1.81 6.99 23.14
CA PRO A 130 0.81 6.46 22.21
C PRO A 130 -0.35 5.67 22.86
N PHE A 131 -0.46 5.64 24.19
CA PHE A 131 -1.61 5.06 24.89
C PHE A 131 -2.78 6.05 24.98
N ASP A 132 -4.01 5.52 25.06
CA ASP A 132 -5.25 6.29 25.24
C ASP A 132 -6.26 5.46 26.03
N GLU A 133 -7.33 6.09 26.55
CA GLU A 133 -8.39 5.45 27.34
C GLU A 133 -9.03 4.24 26.63
N ASN A 134 -9.05 4.26 25.29
CA ASN A 134 -9.69 3.25 24.45
C ASN A 134 -8.71 2.34 23.69
N LYS A 135 -7.41 2.63 23.73
CA LYS A 135 -6.42 1.92 22.91
C LYS A 135 -5.11 1.71 23.65
N VAL A 136 -4.76 0.43 23.79
CA VAL A 136 -3.54 -0.03 24.44
C VAL A 136 -2.64 -0.65 23.39
N SER A 137 -1.86 0.18 22.68
CA SER A 137 -0.87 -0.32 21.73
C SER A 137 0.52 -0.29 22.35
N PHE A 138 0.91 -1.41 22.94
CA PHE A 138 2.28 -1.60 23.44
C PHE A 138 3.31 -1.54 22.29
N GLN A 139 2.88 -1.86 21.07
CA GLN A 139 3.71 -1.88 19.87
C GLN A 139 4.18 -0.46 19.52
N ASP A 140 3.25 0.48 19.46
CA ASP A 140 3.55 1.89 19.17
C ASP A 140 4.45 2.51 20.25
N ALA A 141 4.29 2.09 21.51
CA ALA A 141 5.17 2.54 22.59
C ALA A 141 6.62 2.04 22.41
N ILE A 142 6.82 0.81 21.96
CA ILE A 142 8.17 0.28 21.68
C ILE A 142 8.79 1.01 20.49
N ILE A 143 8.03 1.24 19.40
CA ILE A 143 8.50 2.00 18.24
C ILE A 143 8.92 3.41 18.68
N TRP A 144 8.06 4.10 19.43
CA TRP A 144 8.34 5.45 19.89
C TRP A 144 9.59 5.53 20.77
N GLU A 145 9.71 4.65 21.76
CA GLU A 145 10.87 4.69 22.65
C GLU A 145 12.18 4.27 21.95
N SER A 146 12.13 3.37 20.95
CA SER A 146 13.27 3.11 20.04
C SER A 146 13.74 4.40 19.38
N ILE A 147 12.81 5.19 18.85
CA ILE A 147 13.11 6.47 18.18
C ILE A 147 13.70 7.46 19.18
N VAL A 148 13.09 7.61 20.35
CA VAL A 148 13.55 8.53 21.41
C VAL A 148 14.98 8.18 21.85
N GLU A 149 15.26 6.90 22.13
CA GLU A 149 16.60 6.45 22.53
C GLU A 149 17.62 6.74 21.44
N TYR A 150 17.32 6.39 20.18
CA TYR A 150 18.20 6.65 19.05
C TYR A 150 18.48 8.15 18.84
N CYS A 151 17.45 9.00 18.91
CA CYS A 151 17.60 10.44 18.73
C CYS A 151 18.42 11.07 19.86
N ASN A 152 18.28 10.58 21.09
CA ASN A 152 19.09 11.04 22.23
C ASN A 152 20.56 10.61 22.11
N GLU A 153 20.85 9.46 21.50
CA GLU A 153 22.23 8.98 21.34
C GLU A 153 22.96 9.62 20.15
N ASN A 154 22.24 9.92 19.07
CA ASN A 154 22.83 10.39 17.82
C ASN A 154 22.66 11.90 17.59
N GLU A 155 21.74 12.55 18.33
CA GLU A 155 21.45 13.99 18.28
C GLU A 155 21.33 14.54 16.83
N PRO A 156 20.41 14.00 16.00
CA PRO A 156 20.21 14.52 14.64
C PRO A 156 19.72 15.97 14.65
N ASP A 157 20.16 16.78 13.69
CA ASP A 157 19.78 18.20 13.62
C ASP A 157 18.29 18.36 13.30
N ASN A 158 17.79 17.57 12.34
CA ASN A 158 16.38 17.54 11.92
C ASN A 158 15.86 16.10 11.88
N ILE A 159 14.60 15.90 12.22
CA ILE A 159 13.95 14.59 12.20
C ILE A 159 12.61 14.70 11.49
N ALA A 160 12.35 13.81 10.53
CA ALA A 160 11.05 13.61 9.92
C ALA A 160 10.50 12.23 10.32
N PHE A 161 9.33 12.19 10.92
CA PHE A 161 8.60 10.94 11.20
C PHE A 161 7.38 10.84 10.29
N ILE A 162 7.34 9.80 9.46
CA ILE A 162 6.31 9.61 8.44
C ILE A 162 5.43 8.42 8.84
N SER A 163 4.14 8.69 9.10
CA SER A 163 3.18 7.64 9.47
C SER A 163 1.74 8.06 9.16
N ASN A 164 0.97 7.16 8.55
CA ASN A 164 -0.47 7.35 8.34
C ASN A 164 -1.29 7.11 9.64
N ASN A 165 -0.65 6.73 10.76
CA ASN A 165 -1.31 6.42 12.03
C ASN A 165 -1.59 7.66 12.88
N HIS A 166 -2.45 8.53 12.36
CA HIS A 166 -2.81 9.80 12.99
C HIS A 166 -3.43 9.64 14.38
N LYS A 167 -4.07 8.50 14.69
CA LYS A 167 -4.74 8.29 16.00
C LYS A 167 -3.75 8.15 17.15
N ASP A 168 -2.56 7.62 16.90
CA ASP A 168 -1.60 7.26 17.94
C ASP A 168 -0.47 8.28 18.06
N PHE A 169 -0.08 8.90 16.94
CA PHE A 169 1.07 9.80 16.91
C PHE A 169 0.71 11.27 16.65
N ALA A 170 -0.42 11.56 16.01
CA ALA A 170 -0.76 12.92 15.63
C ALA A 170 -1.60 13.65 16.70
N ASN A 171 -1.57 14.98 16.64
CA ASN A 171 -2.47 15.85 17.37
C ASN A 171 -3.90 15.78 16.80
N LYS A 172 -4.85 16.51 17.42
CA LYS A 172 -6.25 16.53 16.97
C LYS A 172 -6.42 17.01 15.52
N ASP A 173 -5.53 17.86 15.05
CA ASP A 173 -5.54 18.40 13.68
C ASP A 173 -4.86 17.46 12.68
N GLN A 174 -4.34 16.31 13.13
CA GLN A 174 -3.71 15.23 12.34
C GLN A 174 -2.47 15.62 11.51
N ASN A 175 -2.01 16.86 11.64
CA ASN A 175 -0.95 17.44 10.82
C ASN A 175 0.34 17.72 11.61
N ARG A 176 0.37 17.40 12.90
CA ARG A 176 1.56 17.54 13.76
C ARG A 176 1.65 16.39 14.75
N ILE A 177 2.85 16.13 15.24
CA ILE A 177 3.06 15.19 16.34
C ILE A 177 2.27 15.64 17.58
N HIS A 178 1.73 14.69 18.33
CA HIS A 178 1.01 14.97 19.58
C HIS A 178 1.95 15.62 20.61
N GLU A 179 1.41 16.52 21.43
CA GLU A 179 2.19 17.29 22.42
C GLU A 179 2.94 16.39 23.41
N ASP A 180 2.29 15.31 23.89
CA ASP A 180 2.90 14.29 24.76
C ASP A 180 4.16 13.64 24.18
N LEU A 181 4.27 13.58 22.85
CA LEU A 181 5.39 12.98 22.12
C LEU A 181 6.41 14.05 21.72
N ALA A 182 5.95 15.25 21.37
CA ALA A 182 6.80 16.38 21.03
C ALA A 182 7.80 16.74 22.14
N GLU A 183 7.45 16.48 23.40
CA GLU A 183 8.33 16.72 24.55
C GLU A 183 9.52 15.74 24.60
N ASP A 184 9.40 14.55 24.00
CA ASP A 184 10.43 13.50 24.08
C ASP A 184 11.56 13.68 23.07
N VAL A 185 11.29 14.34 21.94
CA VAL A 185 12.24 14.50 20.82
C VAL A 185 12.19 15.93 20.28
N GLN A 186 13.33 16.61 20.29
CA GLN A 186 13.45 17.96 19.71
C GLN A 186 13.59 17.90 18.19
N ASN A 187 13.17 18.98 17.50
CA ASN A 187 13.28 19.13 16.04
C ASN A 187 12.59 18.02 15.21
N LEU A 188 11.57 17.38 15.78
CA LEU A 188 10.77 16.37 15.09
C LEU A 188 9.60 17.01 14.33
N SER A 189 9.57 16.77 13.03
CA SER A 189 8.46 17.06 12.13
C SER A 189 7.69 15.78 11.83
N TYR A 190 6.36 15.86 11.87
CA TYR A 190 5.49 14.72 11.58
C TYR A 190 4.80 14.92 10.24
N TYR A 191 4.78 13.85 9.45
CA TYR A 191 4.12 13.80 8.15
C TYR A 191 3.15 12.62 8.14
N ASN A 192 1.92 12.90 7.70
CA ASN A 192 0.83 11.92 7.69
C ASN A 192 0.81 11.04 6.43
N SER A 193 1.68 11.31 5.47
CA SER A 193 1.89 10.53 4.24
C SER A 193 3.29 10.82 3.68
N LEU A 194 3.73 9.98 2.75
CA LEU A 194 4.99 10.20 2.06
C LEU A 194 4.92 11.40 1.09
N SER A 195 3.79 11.57 0.39
CA SER A 195 3.56 12.71 -0.51
C SER A 195 3.67 14.05 0.24
N ALA A 196 3.09 14.15 1.44
CA ALA A 196 3.17 15.36 2.27
C ALA A 196 4.62 15.70 2.68
N PHE A 197 5.45 14.67 2.90
CA PHE A 197 6.88 14.86 3.15
C PHE A 197 7.60 15.37 1.89
N LEU A 198 7.39 14.71 0.75
CA LEU A 198 8.04 15.06 -0.52
C LEU A 198 7.66 16.48 -0.99
N GLU A 199 6.41 16.90 -0.82
CA GLU A 199 5.98 18.28 -1.08
C GLU A 199 6.76 19.31 -0.24
N SER A 200 7.10 18.96 1.01
CA SER A 200 7.91 19.85 1.86
C SER A 200 9.39 19.91 1.47
N GLU A 201 9.85 18.91 0.71
CA GLU A 201 11.22 18.77 0.21
C GLU A 201 11.32 19.02 -1.31
N GLU A 202 10.28 19.60 -1.94
CA GLU A 202 10.19 19.77 -3.40
C GLU A 202 11.42 20.47 -3.98
N ASP A 203 11.94 21.50 -3.30
CA ASP A 203 13.13 22.23 -3.74
C ASP A 203 14.38 21.34 -3.79
N ASN A 204 14.50 20.34 -2.91
CA ASN A 204 15.61 19.39 -2.92
C ASN A 204 15.42 18.26 -3.95
N LEU A 205 14.17 17.95 -4.31
CA LEU A 205 13.85 16.92 -5.31
C LEU A 205 14.09 17.39 -6.75
N ARG A 206 13.99 18.70 -7.01
CA ARG A 206 14.11 19.31 -8.35
C ARG A 206 15.45 19.04 -9.05
N ASP A 207 16.49 18.70 -8.30
CA ASP A 207 17.80 18.33 -8.88
C ASP A 207 17.78 16.92 -9.50
N TYR A 208 16.82 16.07 -9.12
CA TYR A 208 16.73 14.66 -9.52
C TYR A 208 15.47 14.34 -10.33
N PHE A 209 14.42 15.14 -10.14
CA PHE A 209 13.12 14.98 -10.78
C PHE A 209 12.67 16.29 -11.43
N ILE A 210 12.05 16.19 -12.60
CA ILE A 210 11.44 17.33 -13.29
C ILE A 210 9.95 17.06 -13.45
N ASP A 211 9.12 17.86 -12.78
CA ASP A 211 7.66 17.74 -12.88
C ASP A 211 7.07 18.59 -14.02
N ASN A 212 7.83 19.60 -14.49
CA ASN A 212 7.41 20.55 -15.53
C ASN A 212 8.16 20.34 -16.86
N PHE A 213 8.27 19.10 -17.33
CA PHE A 213 8.89 18.79 -18.62
C PHE A 213 7.84 18.65 -19.72
N GLU A 214 8.24 18.89 -20.98
CA GLU A 214 7.37 18.67 -22.13
C GLU A 214 7.31 17.17 -22.46
N TYR A 215 6.10 16.61 -22.47
CA TYR A 215 5.80 15.26 -22.95
C TYR A 215 4.50 15.26 -23.76
N ASP A 216 4.34 14.25 -24.61
CA ASP A 216 3.11 14.05 -25.36
C ASP A 216 2.11 13.28 -24.50
N GLU A 217 1.21 14.04 -23.86
CA GLU A 217 0.19 13.49 -22.94
C GLU A 217 -0.72 12.47 -23.65
N GLN A 218 -1.08 12.72 -24.91
CA GLN A 218 -1.96 11.82 -25.65
C GLN A 218 -1.23 10.52 -26.00
N LEU A 219 0.03 10.61 -26.44
CA LEU A 219 0.84 9.43 -26.69
C LEU A 219 1.01 8.58 -25.41
N LEU A 220 1.25 9.21 -24.26
CA LEU A 220 1.38 8.50 -22.99
C LEU A 220 0.08 7.79 -22.60
N LYS A 221 -1.07 8.45 -22.76
CA LYS A 221 -2.39 7.84 -22.54
C LYS A 221 -2.65 6.67 -23.48
N ASP A 222 -2.29 6.80 -24.76
CA ASP A 222 -2.44 5.73 -25.74
C ASP A 222 -1.56 4.52 -25.39
N GLU A 223 -0.31 4.74 -24.96
CA GLU A 223 0.60 3.68 -24.51
C GLU A 223 0.08 3.00 -23.23
N LEU A 224 -0.45 3.75 -22.26
CA LEU A 224 -1.09 3.19 -21.06
C LEU A 224 -2.33 2.36 -21.41
N THR A 225 -3.16 2.85 -22.34
CA THR A 225 -4.32 2.10 -22.84
C THR A 225 -3.87 0.77 -23.44
N LEU A 226 -2.85 0.78 -24.31
CA LEU A 226 -2.28 -0.45 -24.87
C LEU A 226 -1.69 -1.38 -23.80
N PHE A 227 -1.11 -0.83 -22.72
CA PHE A 227 -0.61 -1.61 -21.60
C PHE A 227 -1.75 -2.35 -20.89
N PHE A 228 -2.86 -1.68 -20.59
CA PHE A 228 -4.01 -2.31 -19.95
C PHE A 228 -4.77 -3.25 -20.88
N GLU A 229 -4.83 -3.00 -22.19
CA GLU A 229 -5.42 -3.94 -23.16
C GLU A 229 -4.63 -5.24 -23.32
N ARG A 230 -3.34 -5.23 -22.97
CA ARG A 230 -2.45 -6.41 -23.07
C ARG A 230 -2.34 -7.21 -21.78
N ASN A 231 -2.91 -6.73 -20.68
CA ASN A 231 -2.82 -7.34 -19.37
C ASN A 231 -4.23 -7.52 -18.78
N ASP A 232 -4.36 -8.44 -17.83
CA ASP A 232 -5.66 -8.74 -17.23
C ASP A 232 -5.97 -7.89 -15.99
N TYR A 233 -5.28 -6.76 -15.77
CA TYR A 233 -5.45 -5.96 -14.56
C TYR A 233 -6.89 -5.47 -14.36
N LEU A 234 -7.45 -4.73 -15.33
CA LEU A 234 -8.81 -4.19 -15.19
C LEU A 234 -9.88 -5.30 -15.09
N PRO A 235 -9.86 -6.35 -15.95
CA PRO A 235 -10.78 -7.47 -15.80
C PRO A 235 -10.67 -8.17 -14.43
N THR A 236 -9.45 -8.37 -13.93
CA THR A 236 -9.24 -8.98 -12.60
C THR A 236 -9.84 -8.12 -11.49
N THR A 237 -9.66 -6.80 -11.54
CA THR A 237 -10.25 -5.88 -10.55
C THR A 237 -11.79 -5.95 -10.58
N VAL A 238 -12.39 -6.01 -11.77
CA VAL A 238 -13.85 -6.17 -11.92
C VAL A 238 -14.33 -7.50 -11.35
N ASP A 239 -13.65 -8.60 -11.68
CA ASP A 239 -14.00 -9.93 -11.16
C ASP A 239 -13.90 -9.97 -9.63
N ASP A 240 -12.83 -9.41 -9.06
CA ASP A 240 -12.63 -9.33 -7.62
C ASP A 240 -13.71 -8.47 -6.94
N MET A 241 -14.11 -7.34 -7.54
CA MET A 241 -15.23 -6.54 -7.06
C MET A 241 -16.52 -7.38 -6.97
N LEU A 242 -16.88 -8.05 -8.07
CA LEU A 242 -18.15 -8.80 -8.17
C LEU A 242 -18.19 -10.00 -7.22
N MET A 243 -17.05 -10.67 -7.01
CA MET A 243 -16.95 -11.82 -6.12
C MET A 243 -16.98 -11.48 -4.63
N ASN A 244 -16.56 -10.27 -4.26
CA ASN A 244 -16.36 -9.91 -2.85
C ASN A 244 -17.35 -8.84 -2.34
N SER A 245 -18.29 -8.40 -3.18
CA SER A 245 -19.27 -7.37 -2.85
C SER A 245 -20.70 -7.88 -3.03
N GLU A 246 -21.60 -7.44 -2.15
CA GLU A 246 -23.05 -7.56 -2.34
C GLU A 246 -23.56 -6.25 -2.93
N PHE A 247 -24.45 -6.34 -3.91
CA PHE A 247 -24.99 -5.19 -4.63
C PHE A 247 -26.48 -5.07 -4.35
N GLU A 248 -26.97 -3.84 -4.19
CA GLU A 248 -28.40 -3.54 -4.09
C GLU A 248 -28.94 -3.20 -5.48
N GLY A 249 -29.91 -3.98 -5.95
CA GLY A 249 -30.73 -3.68 -7.13
C GLY A 249 -32.02 -2.94 -6.77
N GLU A 250 -32.84 -2.65 -7.78
CA GLU A 250 -34.15 -2.02 -7.59
C GLU A 250 -35.12 -2.94 -6.82
N PHE A 251 -35.04 -4.25 -7.08
CA PHE A 251 -35.98 -5.21 -6.50
C PHE A 251 -35.36 -6.10 -5.41
N PHE A 252 -34.06 -6.38 -5.48
CA PHE A 252 -33.37 -7.25 -4.55
C PHE A 252 -31.88 -6.95 -4.45
N SER A 253 -31.27 -7.42 -3.36
CA SER A 253 -29.82 -7.45 -3.21
C SER A 253 -29.27 -8.84 -3.53
N GLY A 254 -28.05 -8.89 -4.05
CA GLY A 254 -27.43 -10.13 -4.48
C GLY A 254 -25.97 -9.98 -4.87
N TRP A 255 -25.44 -11.03 -5.48
CA TRP A 255 -24.04 -11.07 -5.92
C TRP A 255 -23.93 -10.64 -7.38
N GLY A 256 -22.81 -10.01 -7.72
CA GLY A 256 -22.51 -9.64 -9.10
C GLY A 256 -22.07 -10.85 -9.93
N SER A 257 -22.61 -10.96 -11.15
CA SER A 257 -22.21 -11.93 -12.17
C SER A 257 -22.12 -11.26 -13.55
N ASP A 258 -21.46 -11.94 -14.49
CA ASP A 258 -21.39 -11.53 -15.91
C ASP A 258 -20.96 -10.07 -16.12
N GLY A 259 -19.98 -9.62 -15.35
CA GLY A 259 -19.41 -8.29 -15.45
C GLY A 259 -18.69 -8.05 -16.77
N TYR A 260 -18.93 -6.88 -17.35
CA TYR A 260 -18.17 -6.40 -18.50
C TYR A 260 -17.84 -4.91 -18.37
N ILE A 261 -16.63 -4.57 -18.77
CA ILE A 261 -16.18 -3.19 -18.88
C ILE A 261 -16.82 -2.59 -20.13
N GLU A 262 -17.70 -1.61 -19.98
CA GLU A 262 -18.28 -0.88 -21.12
C GLU A 262 -17.25 0.05 -21.76
N ASN A 263 -16.54 0.76 -20.91
CA ASN A 263 -15.45 1.66 -21.25
C ASN A 263 -14.63 1.95 -19.99
N TYR A 264 -13.45 2.50 -20.19
CA TYR A 264 -12.67 3.09 -19.13
C TYR A 264 -11.94 4.33 -19.64
N SER A 265 -11.54 5.20 -18.73
CA SER A 265 -10.72 6.38 -19.05
C SER A 265 -9.53 6.48 -18.09
N ILE A 266 -8.43 7.02 -18.60
CA ILE A 266 -7.21 7.23 -17.83
C ILE A 266 -6.98 8.73 -17.69
N ASN A 267 -6.91 9.19 -16.46
CA ASN A 267 -6.63 10.57 -16.11
C ASN A 267 -5.24 10.64 -15.45
N LEU A 268 -4.31 11.37 -16.06
CA LEU A 268 -2.98 11.55 -15.48
C LEU A 268 -3.06 12.57 -14.35
N ASN A 269 -2.54 12.21 -13.19
CA ASN A 269 -2.55 13.06 -12.00
C ASN A 269 -1.22 13.82 -11.88
N GLU A 270 -0.11 13.08 -11.95
CA GLU A 270 1.24 13.61 -11.83
C GLU A 270 2.17 12.82 -12.74
N VAL A 271 3.09 13.52 -13.42
CA VAL A 271 4.14 12.90 -14.22
C VAL A 271 5.46 13.58 -13.88
N SER A 272 6.39 12.82 -13.32
CA SER A 272 7.73 13.29 -12.96
C SER A 272 8.77 12.58 -13.81
N LEU A 273 9.69 13.33 -14.42
CA LEU A 273 10.84 12.75 -15.11
C LEU A 273 11.97 12.50 -14.12
N ASP A 274 12.33 11.25 -13.93
CA ASP A 274 13.60 10.85 -13.32
C ASP A 274 14.74 11.09 -14.34
N ILE A 275 15.61 12.05 -14.03
CA ILE A 275 16.70 12.47 -14.92
C ILE A 275 17.80 11.41 -15.04
N GLU A 276 18.05 10.63 -13.98
CA GLU A 276 19.19 9.72 -13.91
C GLU A 276 18.86 8.35 -14.50
N GLU A 277 17.66 7.86 -14.22
CA GLU A 277 17.14 6.61 -14.75
C GLU A 277 16.50 6.77 -16.13
N ASN A 278 16.35 8.03 -16.59
CA ASN A 278 15.70 8.37 -17.85
C ASN A 278 14.32 7.69 -17.94
N ALA A 279 13.52 7.87 -16.89
CA ALA A 279 12.25 7.20 -16.70
C ALA A 279 11.18 8.21 -16.25
N MET A 280 9.93 8.01 -16.66
CA MET A 280 8.81 8.80 -16.15
C MET A 280 8.12 8.03 -15.03
N LEU A 281 7.94 8.68 -13.88
CA LEU A 281 7.07 8.22 -12.81
C LEU A 281 5.69 8.80 -13.08
N VAL A 282 4.71 7.92 -13.33
CA VAL A 282 3.38 8.31 -13.78
C VAL A 282 2.37 7.90 -12.71
N SER A 283 1.71 8.89 -12.10
CA SER A 283 0.57 8.73 -11.21
C SER A 283 -0.70 9.04 -11.99
N PHE A 284 -1.71 8.16 -11.93
CA PHE A 284 -2.92 8.29 -12.72
C PHE A 284 -4.11 7.57 -12.09
N ASP A 285 -5.31 8.02 -12.46
CA ASP A 285 -6.58 7.41 -12.10
C ASP A 285 -7.17 6.68 -13.30
N ILE A 286 -7.77 5.52 -13.05
CA ILE A 286 -8.55 4.77 -14.03
C ILE A 286 -10.00 4.79 -13.56
N GLU A 287 -10.89 5.39 -14.35
CA GLU A 287 -12.33 5.33 -14.13
C GLU A 287 -12.91 4.28 -15.07
N ILE A 288 -13.50 3.22 -14.52
CA ILE A 288 -14.03 2.08 -15.26
C ILE A 288 -15.55 2.08 -15.11
N ASN A 289 -16.26 2.07 -16.24
CA ASN A 289 -17.69 1.83 -16.24
C ASN A 289 -17.97 0.35 -16.43
N VAL A 290 -18.63 -0.27 -15.45
CA VAL A 290 -18.89 -1.71 -15.42
C VAL A 290 -20.38 -1.94 -15.43
N SER A 291 -20.83 -2.80 -16.34
CA SER A 291 -22.18 -3.34 -16.35
C SER A 291 -22.15 -4.81 -15.97
N PHE A 292 -23.11 -5.25 -15.15
CA PHE A 292 -23.15 -6.59 -14.58
C PHE A 292 -24.58 -7.00 -14.24
N SER A 293 -24.76 -8.26 -13.87
CA SER A 293 -26.03 -8.80 -13.37
C SER A 293 -25.96 -8.98 -11.86
N ILE A 294 -26.99 -8.56 -11.14
CA ILE A 294 -27.20 -8.91 -9.73
C ILE A 294 -28.03 -10.19 -9.72
N GLU A 295 -27.53 -11.24 -9.06
CA GLU A 295 -28.21 -12.52 -8.95
C GLU A 295 -28.52 -12.86 -7.48
N THR A 296 -29.72 -13.36 -7.25
CA THR A 296 -30.12 -13.92 -5.96
C THR A 296 -31.09 -15.09 -6.12
N VAL A 297 -31.31 -15.82 -5.03
CA VAL A 297 -32.26 -16.94 -5.01
C VAL A 297 -33.68 -16.38 -5.01
N ASP A 298 -34.51 -16.85 -5.94
CA ASP A 298 -35.94 -16.51 -5.98
C ASP A 298 -36.63 -17.06 -4.72
N PRO A 299 -37.16 -16.20 -3.83
CA PRO A 299 -37.81 -16.65 -2.60
C PRO A 299 -39.13 -17.39 -2.87
N THR A 300 -39.66 -17.32 -4.09
CA THR A 300 -40.92 -17.97 -4.52
C THR A 300 -40.71 -19.29 -5.25
N TYR A 301 -39.46 -19.67 -5.53
CA TYR A 301 -39.15 -20.88 -6.30
C TYR A 301 -39.41 -22.17 -5.50
N GLU A 302 -40.18 -23.10 -6.07
CA GLU A 302 -40.42 -24.42 -5.51
C GLU A 302 -39.82 -25.55 -6.36
N LYS A 303 -39.47 -26.66 -5.70
CA LYS A 303 -38.90 -27.83 -6.37
C LYS A 303 -39.92 -28.46 -7.33
N GLY A 304 -39.74 -28.21 -8.61
CA GLY A 304 -40.64 -28.66 -9.68
C GLY A 304 -40.98 -27.56 -10.69
N ASP A 305 -40.69 -26.31 -10.34
CA ASP A 305 -40.79 -25.17 -11.25
C ASP A 305 -39.71 -25.26 -12.36
N PRO A 306 -40.01 -24.76 -13.57
CA PRO A 306 -39.03 -24.68 -14.64
C PRO A 306 -37.98 -23.60 -14.34
N GLY A 307 -36.70 -23.94 -14.47
CA GLY A 307 -35.58 -23.02 -14.25
C GLY A 307 -34.58 -23.54 -13.22
N ASP A 308 -33.68 -22.67 -12.77
CA ASP A 308 -32.68 -22.94 -11.72
C ASP A 308 -33.04 -22.31 -10.37
N GLY A 309 -34.08 -21.47 -10.32
CA GLY A 309 -34.52 -20.78 -9.11
C GLY A 309 -33.74 -19.51 -8.79
N MET A 310 -33.01 -18.96 -9.77
CA MET A 310 -32.34 -17.67 -9.66
C MET A 310 -33.17 -16.58 -10.33
N ILE A 311 -33.15 -15.39 -9.73
CA ILE A 311 -33.60 -14.15 -10.36
C ILE A 311 -32.39 -13.25 -10.63
N SER A 312 -32.47 -12.50 -11.72
CA SER A 312 -31.39 -11.64 -12.20
C SER A 312 -31.93 -10.26 -12.58
N GLU A 313 -31.17 -9.22 -12.25
CA GLU A 313 -31.45 -7.82 -12.57
C GLU A 313 -30.15 -7.17 -13.08
N SER A 314 -30.21 -6.40 -14.16
CA SER A 314 -29.03 -5.70 -14.66
C SER A 314 -28.72 -4.47 -13.82
N SER A 315 -27.44 -4.23 -13.56
CA SER A 315 -26.94 -3.06 -12.85
C SER A 315 -25.65 -2.56 -13.48
N SER A 316 -25.22 -1.37 -13.06
CA SER A 316 -23.97 -0.76 -13.48
C SER A 316 -23.35 0.03 -12.34
N THR A 317 -22.03 0.08 -12.29
CA THR A 317 -21.28 0.87 -11.31
C THR A 317 -20.03 1.47 -11.94
N ASN A 318 -19.43 2.45 -11.27
CA ASN A 318 -18.13 2.97 -11.62
C ASN A 318 -17.09 2.51 -10.60
N ILE A 319 -15.93 2.10 -11.10
CA ILE A 319 -14.75 1.80 -10.28
C ILE A 319 -13.73 2.90 -10.53
N LEU A 320 -13.22 3.50 -9.47
CA LEU A 320 -12.08 4.41 -9.53
C LEU A 320 -10.85 3.71 -8.95
N ILE A 321 -9.80 3.59 -9.76
CA ILE A 321 -8.53 2.97 -9.36
C ILE A 321 -7.43 4.03 -9.39
N GLN A 322 -6.77 4.26 -8.27
CA GLN A 322 -5.57 5.08 -8.19
C GLN A 322 -4.33 4.22 -8.40
N SER A 323 -3.46 4.62 -9.32
CA SER A 323 -2.34 3.80 -9.76
C SER A 323 -1.04 4.58 -9.97
N ASN A 324 0.07 3.85 -9.86
CA ASN A 324 1.40 4.30 -10.24
C ASN A 324 2.02 3.33 -11.23
N ILE A 325 2.82 3.86 -12.16
CA ILE A 325 3.63 3.05 -13.07
C ILE A 325 4.89 3.82 -13.46
N THR A 326 5.94 3.10 -13.81
CA THR A 326 7.19 3.69 -14.32
C THR A 326 7.32 3.41 -15.81
N TYR A 327 7.57 4.44 -16.61
CA TYR A 327 7.83 4.31 -18.04
C TYR A 327 9.31 4.55 -18.34
N LEU A 328 10.01 3.51 -18.76
CA LEU A 328 11.42 3.60 -19.18
C LEU A 328 11.49 4.23 -20.57
N LEU A 329 12.12 5.40 -20.71
CA LEU A 329 12.17 6.11 -21.99
C LEU A 329 13.08 5.43 -23.02
N GLU A 330 14.14 4.75 -22.57
CA GLU A 330 15.08 4.04 -23.45
C GLU A 330 14.44 2.82 -24.10
N ASP A 331 13.81 1.97 -23.28
CA ASP A 331 13.22 0.71 -23.70
C ASP A 331 11.77 0.85 -24.19
N LYS A 332 11.14 1.99 -23.91
CA LYS A 332 9.71 2.25 -24.16
C LYS A 332 8.81 1.20 -23.53
N GLU A 333 9.11 0.88 -22.28
CA GLU A 333 8.44 -0.17 -21.52
C GLU A 333 7.87 0.40 -20.23
N PHE A 334 6.66 -0.06 -19.89
CA PHE A 334 6.10 0.16 -18.57
C PHE A 334 6.50 -0.95 -17.61
N ILE A 335 7.00 -0.55 -16.45
CA ILE A 335 7.37 -1.43 -15.36
C ILE A 335 6.75 -0.92 -14.06
N ASP A 336 6.78 -1.77 -13.03
CA ASP A 336 6.40 -1.40 -11.67
C ASP A 336 5.01 -0.77 -11.55
N TYR A 337 4.03 -1.34 -12.26
CA TYR A 337 2.63 -1.04 -12.00
C TYR A 337 2.27 -1.39 -10.56
N VAL A 338 1.63 -0.45 -9.88
CA VAL A 338 1.08 -0.58 -8.53
C VAL A 338 -0.31 0.04 -8.50
N GLU A 339 -1.27 -0.74 -8.01
CA GLU A 339 -2.58 -0.25 -7.60
C GLU A 339 -2.49 0.22 -6.15
N LEU A 340 -2.83 1.49 -5.89
CA LEU A 340 -2.70 2.12 -4.57
C LEU A 340 -4.01 2.03 -3.78
N GLU A 341 -5.12 2.38 -4.42
CA GLU A 341 -6.46 2.40 -3.84
C GLU A 341 -7.50 2.12 -4.94
N SER A 342 -8.59 1.47 -4.56
CA SER A 342 -9.71 1.17 -5.45
C SER A 342 -11.02 1.42 -4.71
N ASP A 343 -11.88 2.27 -5.27
CA ASP A 343 -13.18 2.61 -4.71
C ASP A 343 -14.31 2.33 -5.70
N TYR A 344 -15.46 1.93 -5.17
CA TYR A 344 -16.71 1.77 -5.92
C TYR A 344 -17.59 2.98 -5.66
N ILE A 345 -18.03 3.67 -6.72
CA ILE A 345 -18.75 4.96 -6.64
C ILE A 345 -20.24 4.80 -6.92
#